data_AF-A0A6L3X5V7-F1
#
_entry.id   AF-A0A6L3X5V7-F1
#
_cell.length_a   1.000
_cell.length_b   1.000
_cell.length_c   1.000
_cell.angle_alpha   90.00
_cell.angle_beta   90.00
_cell.angle_gamma   90.00
#
_symmetry.space_group_name_H-M   'P 1'
#
loop_
_entity.id
_entity.type
_entity.pdbx_description
1 polymer ?
#
loop_
_entity_poly.entity_id
_entity_poly.type
_entity_poly.pdbx_seq_one_letter_code
_entity_poly.pdbx_strand_id
1 'polypeptide(L)'
;AKKLGMPPRQLAEQVLTHLDLTGIASKTEIAGPGFINIFLEPAFLASHVDAALKSDRLGVAQPEAQTVVVDYSAPNVAKEMHVGHLRSAIIGDAAVRTLEFLGHKVIRANHVG
;
A
#
# COMPACT_ATOMS: atom_id res chain seq x y z
N ALA A 1 -15.01 20.69 -0.17
CA ALA A 1 -15.04 22.09 -0.64
C ALA A 1 -16.01 22.29 -1.80
N LYS A 2 -15.68 21.84 -3.03
CA LYS A 2 -16.54 22.01 -4.22
C LYS A 2 -17.98 21.49 -4.06
N LYS A 3 -18.16 20.27 -3.52
CA LYS A 3 -19.50 19.71 -3.21
C LYS A 3 -20.28 20.51 -2.16
N LEU A 4 -19.58 21.22 -1.27
CA LEU A 4 -20.15 22.05 -0.21
C LEU A 4 -20.26 23.53 -0.63
N GLY A 5 -19.89 23.87 -1.88
CA GLY A 5 -19.94 25.25 -2.39
C GLY A 5 -18.99 26.23 -1.70
N MET A 6 -17.96 25.77 -0.97
CA MET A 6 -17.07 26.63 -0.17
C MET A 6 -15.65 26.69 -0.73
N PRO A 7 -14.92 27.81 -0.50
CA PRO A 7 -13.50 27.92 -0.81
C PRO A 7 -12.68 26.79 -0.16
N PRO A 8 -11.80 26.09 -0.88
CA PRO A 8 -11.05 24.96 -0.31
C PRO A 8 -10.14 25.35 0.85
N ARG A 9 -9.56 26.55 0.82
CA ARG A 9 -8.74 27.07 1.92
C ARG A 9 -9.53 27.25 3.22
N GLN A 10 -10.75 27.77 3.12
CA GLN A 10 -11.64 27.92 4.29
C GLN A 10 -12.00 26.55 4.88
N LEU A 11 -12.25 25.55 4.04
CA LEU A 11 -12.47 24.19 4.53
C LEU A 11 -11.22 23.61 5.20
N ALA A 12 -10.03 23.85 4.64
CA ALA A 12 -8.78 23.36 5.23
C ALA A 12 -8.55 23.95 6.63
N GLU A 13 -8.84 25.23 6.84
CA GLU A 13 -8.77 25.89 8.16
C GLU A 13 -9.72 25.23 9.16
N GLN A 14 -10.97 24.95 8.75
CA GLN A 14 -11.94 24.24 9.60
C GLN A 14 -11.55 22.79 9.89
N VAL A 15 -10.94 22.08 8.93
CA VAL A 15 -10.43 20.73 9.17
C VAL A 15 -9.29 20.79 10.19
N LEU A 16 -8.39 21.77 10.06
CA LEU A 16 -7.21 21.89 10.92
C LEU A 16 -7.60 22.14 12.39
N THR A 17 -8.70 22.85 12.67
CA THR A 17 -9.17 23.05 14.05
C THR A 17 -9.66 21.77 14.73
N HIS A 18 -10.04 20.75 13.95
CA HIS A 18 -10.53 19.47 14.46
C HIS A 18 -9.52 18.32 14.26
N LEU A 19 -8.40 18.60 13.59
CA LEU A 19 -7.39 17.61 13.29
C LEU A 19 -6.44 17.47 14.50
N ASP A 20 -6.59 16.38 15.24
CA ASP A 20 -5.65 16.00 16.29
C ASP A 20 -4.63 15.00 15.75
N LEU A 21 -3.37 15.43 15.66
CA LEU A 21 -2.22 14.61 15.31
C LEU A 21 -1.14 14.67 16.41
N THR A 22 -1.56 14.94 17.65
CA THR A 22 -0.65 15.00 18.79
C THR A 22 0.11 13.69 18.94
N GLY A 23 1.44 13.77 19.03
CA GLY A 23 2.30 12.59 19.09
C GLY A 23 2.50 11.85 17.76
N ILE A 24 1.91 12.32 16.66
CA ILE A 24 2.11 11.79 15.30
C ILE A 24 2.85 12.81 14.43
N ALA A 25 2.41 14.07 14.45
CA ALA A 25 2.98 15.15 13.65
C ALA A 25 3.58 16.25 14.53
N SER A 26 4.77 16.73 14.16
CA SER A 26 5.44 17.87 14.79
C SER A 26 4.91 19.21 14.28
N LYS A 27 4.40 19.23 13.03
CA LYS A 27 3.85 20.42 12.39
C LYS A 27 2.77 20.03 11.40
N THR A 28 1.73 20.86 11.31
CA THR A 28 0.75 20.86 10.22
C THR A 28 0.58 22.28 9.70
N GLU A 29 0.52 22.46 8.38
CA GLU A 29 0.32 23.79 7.78
C GLU A 29 -0.57 23.71 6.54
N ILE A 30 -1.27 24.81 6.24
CA ILE A 30 -2.07 24.91 5.02
C ILE A 30 -1.20 25.49 3.90
N ALA A 31 -1.09 24.76 2.80
CA ALA A 31 -0.35 25.17 1.61
C ALA A 31 -1.29 25.53 0.45
N GLY A 32 -0.99 26.66 -0.20
CA GLY A 32 -1.66 27.12 -1.42
C GLY A 32 -3.18 27.21 -1.29
N PRO A 33 -3.95 26.55 -2.18
CA PRO A 33 -5.40 26.68 -2.23
C PRO A 33 -6.15 25.90 -1.14
N GLY A 34 -5.45 25.14 -0.27
CA GLY A 34 -6.08 24.36 0.80
C GLY A 34 -5.51 22.94 0.99
N PHE A 35 -4.28 22.66 0.55
CA PHE A 35 -3.59 21.43 0.95
C PHE A 35 -3.18 21.53 2.42
N ILE A 36 -3.18 20.42 3.14
CA ILE A 36 -2.65 20.34 4.51
C ILE A 36 -1.36 19.52 4.45
N ASN A 37 -0.22 20.18 4.63
CA ASN A 37 1.06 19.49 4.76
C ASN A 37 1.19 18.97 6.19
N ILE A 38 1.64 17.72 6.34
CA ILE A 38 1.83 17.05 7.64
C ILE A 38 3.31 16.68 7.75
N PHE A 39 3.96 17.13 8.82
CA PHE A 39 5.36 16.85 9.12
C PHE A 39 5.39 15.90 10.33
N LEU A 40 5.89 14.69 10.13
CA LEU A 40 5.89 13.67 11.18
C LEU A 40 6.78 14.10 12.37
N GLU A 41 6.38 13.68 13.56
CA GLU A 41 7.16 13.85 14.78
C GLU A 41 8.35 12.87 14.76
N PRO A 42 9.60 13.32 14.96
CA PRO A 42 10.75 12.41 15.02
C PRO A 42 10.60 11.30 16.06
N ALA A 43 10.02 11.59 17.23
CA ALA A 43 9.76 10.57 18.25
C ALA A 43 8.74 9.51 17.80
N PHE A 44 7.72 9.92 17.04
CA PHE A 44 6.75 9.00 16.42
C PHE A 44 7.47 8.03 15.47
N LEU A 45 8.33 8.55 14.59
CA LEU A 45 9.11 7.73 13.67
C LEU A 45 10.06 6.77 14.40
N ALA A 46 10.81 7.26 15.39
CA ALA A 46 11.75 6.44 16.16
C ALA A 46 11.04 5.25 16.83
N SER A 47 9.89 5.50 17.48
CA SER A 47 9.11 4.43 18.12
C SER A 47 8.60 3.38 17.12
N HIS A 48 8.21 3.79 15.91
CA HIS A 48 7.75 2.87 14.87
C HIS A 48 8.89 2.07 14.25
N VAL A 49 10.08 2.67 14.10
CA VAL A 49 11.29 1.95 13.67
C VAL A 49 11.67 0.89 14.69
N ASP A 50 11.70 1.24 15.98
CA ASP A 50 11.99 0.29 17.06
C ASP A 50 10.97 -0.86 17.11
N ALA A 51 9.68 -0.57 16.90
CA ALA A 51 8.65 -1.59 16.82
C ALA A 51 8.80 -2.48 15.59
N ALA A 52 9.12 -1.91 14.43
CA ALA A 52 9.33 -2.66 13.19
C ALA A 52 10.52 -3.63 13.31
N LEU A 53 11.64 -3.19 13.91
CA LEU A 53 12.82 -4.03 14.11
C LEU A 53 12.58 -5.22 15.05
N LYS A 54 11.57 -5.13 15.93
CA LYS A 54 11.16 -6.22 16.84
C LYS A 54 10.18 -7.20 16.21
N SER A 55 9.67 -6.91 15.01
CA SER A 55 8.73 -7.75 14.29
C SER A 55 9.44 -8.47 13.15
N ASP A 56 9.27 -9.79 13.05
CA ASP A 56 9.81 -10.59 11.93
C ASP A 56 9.34 -10.11 10.54
N ARG A 57 8.21 -9.40 10.49
CA ARG A 57 7.61 -8.83 9.29
C ARG A 57 7.70 -7.31 9.20
N LEU A 58 8.61 -6.69 9.95
CA LEU A 58 8.87 -5.24 9.95
C LEU A 58 7.64 -4.36 10.25
N GLY A 59 6.70 -4.86 11.06
CA GLY A 59 5.46 -4.14 11.38
C GLY A 59 4.44 -4.08 10.25
N VAL A 60 4.62 -4.86 9.17
CA VAL A 60 3.64 -4.91 8.08
C VAL A 60 2.39 -5.64 8.56
N ALA A 61 1.33 -4.86 8.73
CA ALA A 61 0.00 -5.35 9.11
C ALA A 61 -0.53 -6.36 8.07
N GLN A 62 -1.27 -7.35 8.56
CA GLN A 62 -2.01 -8.27 7.71
C GLN A 62 -3.41 -7.71 7.45
N PRO A 63 -3.81 -7.50 6.19
CA PRO A 63 -5.20 -7.21 5.87
C PRO A 63 -6.09 -8.42 6.17
N GLU A 64 -7.41 -8.22 6.02
CA GLU A 64 -8.36 -9.33 6.06
C GLU A 64 -7.98 -10.39 5.01
N ALA A 65 -7.85 -11.64 5.47
CA ALA A 65 -7.39 -12.73 4.63
C ALA A 65 -8.43 -13.02 3.53
N GLN A 66 -7.93 -13.24 2.32
CA GLN A 66 -8.74 -13.57 1.15
C GLN A 66 -8.15 -14.79 0.46
N THR A 67 -8.97 -15.50 -0.30
CA THR A 67 -8.48 -16.51 -1.24
C THR A 67 -8.32 -15.86 -2.61
N VAL A 68 -7.08 -15.77 -3.09
CA VAL A 68 -6.76 -15.09 -4.35
C VAL A 68 -6.19 -16.10 -5.34
N VAL A 69 -6.85 -16.28 -6.48
CA VAL A 69 -6.30 -17.07 -7.59
C VAL A 69 -5.46 -16.14 -8.46
N VAL A 70 -4.21 -16.50 -8.70
CA VAL A 70 -3.31 -15.77 -9.60
C VAL A 70 -2.96 -16.67 -10.77
N ASP A 71 -3.46 -16.32 -11.95
CA ASP A 71 -3.19 -17.01 -13.22
C ASP A 71 -2.01 -16.34 -13.94
N TYR A 72 -0.94 -17.10 -14.18
CA TYR A 72 0.27 -16.57 -14.79
C TYR A 72 1.15 -17.66 -15.43
N SER A 73 2.19 -17.24 -16.15
CA SER A 73 3.07 -18.08 -16.96
C SER A 73 2.38 -18.65 -18.21
N ALA A 74 1.43 -19.57 -18.03
CA ALA A 74 0.60 -20.19 -19.07
C ALA A 74 1.36 -20.61 -20.34
N PRO A 75 2.45 -21.41 -20.24
CA PRO A 75 3.14 -21.91 -21.41
C PRO A 75 2.30 -22.95 -22.15
N ASN A 76 2.55 -23.06 -23.46
CA ASN A 76 1.97 -24.14 -24.26
C ASN A 76 2.78 -25.42 -24.09
N VAL A 77 2.15 -26.55 -23.73
CA VAL A 77 2.82 -27.82 -23.41
C VAL A 77 3.39 -28.54 -24.64
N ALA A 78 2.94 -28.18 -25.84
CA ALA A 78 3.41 -28.76 -27.09
C ALA A 78 4.71 -28.11 -27.62
N LYS A 79 5.24 -27.08 -26.94
CA LYS A 79 6.49 -26.42 -27.29
C LYS A 79 7.27 -25.99 -26.04
N GLU A 80 8.57 -25.75 -26.22
CA GLU A 80 9.39 -25.21 -25.15
C GLU A 80 8.93 -23.79 -24.74
N MET A 81 9.16 -23.46 -23.46
CA MET A 81 8.96 -22.10 -22.98
C MET A 81 9.88 -21.13 -23.71
N HIS A 82 9.32 -20.07 -24.28
CA HIS A 82 10.05 -18.96 -24.86
C HIS A 82 9.82 -17.64 -24.11
N VAL A 83 10.56 -16.59 -24.50
CA VAL A 83 10.57 -15.25 -23.88
C VAL A 83 9.16 -14.61 -23.76
N GLY A 84 8.19 -15.05 -24.56
CA GLY A 84 6.81 -14.59 -24.50
C GLY A 84 6.11 -14.92 -23.17
N HIS A 85 6.49 -16.00 -22.51
CA HIS A 85 5.94 -16.40 -21.20
C HIS A 85 6.69 -15.75 -20.03
N LEU A 86 7.93 -15.29 -20.25
CA LEU A 86 8.81 -14.79 -19.19
C LEU A 86 8.21 -13.59 -18.45
N ARG A 87 7.58 -12.66 -19.17
CA ARG A 87 6.94 -11.49 -18.56
C ARG A 87 5.80 -11.90 -17.62
N SER A 88 4.93 -12.80 -18.07
CA SER A 88 3.81 -13.30 -17.26
C SER A 88 4.33 -14.04 -16.03
N ALA A 89 5.32 -14.92 -16.22
CA ALA A 89 5.97 -15.66 -15.14
C ALA A 89 6.54 -14.73 -14.05
N ILE A 90 7.29 -13.70 -14.43
CA ILE A 90 7.94 -12.78 -13.48
C ILE A 90 6.91 -11.91 -12.74
N ILE A 91 5.99 -11.28 -13.47
CA ILE A 91 4.99 -10.38 -12.87
C ILE A 91 4.05 -11.16 -11.97
N GLY A 92 3.59 -12.32 -12.42
CA GLY A 92 2.69 -13.17 -11.63
C GLY A 92 3.36 -13.68 -10.36
N ASP A 93 4.61 -14.12 -10.42
CA ASP A 93 5.32 -14.60 -9.23
C ASP A 93 5.58 -13.46 -8.21
N ALA A 94 5.88 -12.26 -8.69
CA ALA A 94 6.00 -11.07 -7.82
C ALA A 94 4.68 -10.71 -7.13
N ALA A 95 3.55 -10.80 -7.85
CA ALA A 95 2.22 -10.59 -7.29
C ALA A 95 1.88 -11.65 -6.23
N VAL A 96 2.13 -12.93 -6.53
CA VAL A 96 1.93 -14.05 -5.60
C VAL A 96 2.72 -13.86 -4.32
N ARG A 97 4.02 -13.57 -4.42
CA ARG A 97 4.90 -13.36 -3.25
C ARG A 97 4.43 -12.20 -2.38
N THR A 98 3.98 -11.11 -3.00
CA THR A 98 3.45 -9.95 -2.28
C THR A 98 2.17 -10.32 -1.52
N LEU A 99 1.24 -11.03 -2.16
CA LEU A 99 -0.03 -11.44 -1.55
C LEU A 99 0.16 -12.47 -0.44
N GLU A 100 1.05 -13.45 -0.62
CA GLU A 100 1.41 -14.42 0.42
C GLU A 100 2.11 -13.73 1.60
N PHE A 101 3.02 -12.79 1.32
CA PHE A 101 3.63 -11.98 2.36
C PHE A 101 2.57 -11.23 3.15
N LEU A 102 1.54 -10.65 2.52
CA LEU A 102 0.42 -10.01 3.22
C LEU A 102 -0.50 -10.98 3.97
N GLY A 103 -0.36 -12.30 3.80
CA GLY A 103 -1.13 -13.31 4.53
C GLY A 103 -2.38 -13.81 3.81
N HIS A 104 -2.54 -13.50 2.53
CA HIS A 104 -3.63 -14.09 1.73
C HIS A 104 -3.37 -15.56 1.42
N LYS A 105 -4.44 -16.35 1.27
CA LYS A 105 -4.36 -17.70 0.70
C LYS A 105 -4.26 -17.57 -0.82
N VAL A 106 -3.06 -17.68 -1.36
CA VAL A 106 -2.84 -17.55 -2.80
C VAL A 106 -2.88 -18.92 -3.49
N ILE A 107 -3.73 -19.05 -4.50
CA ILE A 107 -3.82 -20.23 -5.37
C ILE A 107 -3.15 -19.87 -6.69
N ARG A 108 -1.96 -20.44 -6.93
CA ARG A 108 -1.27 -20.28 -8.22
C ARG A 108 -1.98 -21.12 -9.28
N ALA A 109 -2.45 -20.49 -10.34
CA ALA A 109 -2.96 -21.15 -11.51
C ALA A 109 -1.95 -20.99 -12.65
N ASN A 110 -1.46 -22.10 -13.19
CA ASN A 110 -0.66 -22.10 -14.41
C ASN A 110 -1.54 -22.68 -15.52
N HIS A 111 -2.26 -21.80 -16.23
CA HIS A 111 -3.24 -22.19 -17.23
C HIS A 111 -2.57 -22.58 -18.55
N VAL A 112 -1.89 -23.73 -18.54
CA VAL A 112 -1.15 -24.25 -19.68
C VAL A 112 -2.09 -24.56 -20.86
N GLY A 113 -1.60 -24.30 -22.07
CA GLY A 113 -2.32 -24.56 -23.33
C GLY A 113 -1.61 -25.53 -24.25
#